data_AF-S8DFG1-F1
#
_entry.id   AF-S8DFG1-F1
#
_cell.length_a   1.000
_cell.length_b   1.000
_cell.length_c   1.000
_cell.angle_alpha   90.00
_cell.angle_beta   90.00
_cell.angle_gamma   90.00
#
_symmetry.space_group_name_H-M   'P 1'
#
loop_
_entity.id
_entity.type
_entity.pdbx_description
1 polymer ?
#
loop_
_entity_poly.entity_id
_entity_poly.type
_entity_poly.pdbx_seq_one_letter_code
_entity_poly.pdbx_strand_id
1 'polypeptide(L)' 'DEEAVDPKNELEDRCKAPCTRPLKEYQACSKRIEGDDSGHKHCTGQYFDYWRCVDKCVATKLFSFLK' A
#
# COMPACT_ATOMS: atom_id res chain seq x y z
N ASP A 1 12.44 -4.09 28.33
CA ASP A 1 12.75 -4.34 26.91
C ASP A 1 11.91 -3.42 26.06
N GLU A 2 12.54 -2.54 25.28
CA GLU A 2 11.86 -1.77 24.24
C GLU A 2 11.73 -2.63 22.99
N GLU A 3 10.50 -2.75 22.46
CA GLU A 3 10.24 -3.46 21.22
C GLU A 3 10.87 -2.70 20.05
N ALA A 4 11.58 -3.43 19.18
CA ALA A 4 12.22 -2.82 18.02
C ALA A 4 11.13 -2.31 17.05
N VAL A 5 11.18 -1.01 16.73
CA VAL A 5 10.26 -0.40 15.75
C VAL A 5 10.75 -0.72 14.34
N ASP A 6 9.87 -1.29 13.50
CA ASP A 6 10.17 -1.52 12.08
C ASP A 6 10.14 -0.19 11.30
N PRO A 7 11.29 0.31 10.80
CA PRO A 7 11.35 1.57 10.06
C PRO A 7 10.54 1.52 8.76
N LYS A 8 10.27 0.33 8.19
CA LYS A 8 9.45 0.19 6.99
C LYS A 8 8.03 0.67 7.22
N ASN A 9 7.40 0.32 8.35
CA ASN A 9 6.02 0.70 8.64
C ASN A 9 5.85 2.23 8.69
N GLU A 10 6.74 2.94 9.36
CA GLU A 10 6.68 4.41 9.42
C GLU A 10 6.93 5.07 8.05
N LEU A 11 7.80 4.48 7.22
CA LEU A 11 8.08 4.99 5.89
C LEU A 11 6.91 4.74 4.95
N GLU A 12 6.26 3.58 5.03
CA GLU A 12 5.04 3.26 4.30
C GLU A 12 3.93 4.27 4.62
N ASP A 13 3.66 4.54 5.90
CA ASP A 13 2.65 5.52 6.33
C ASP A 13 2.89 6.91 5.74
N ARG A 14 4.15 7.38 5.78
CA ARG A 14 4.56 8.63 5.13
C ARG A 14 4.37 8.60 3.62
N CYS A 15 4.61 7.45 2.99
CA CYS A 15 4.48 7.23 1.55
C CYS A 15 3.02 7.00 1.08
N LYS A 16 2.04 6.84 1.98
CA LYS A 16 0.62 6.78 1.60
C LYS A 16 0.10 8.12 1.05
N ALA A 17 0.52 9.24 1.63
CA ALA A 17 0.09 10.59 1.25
C ALA A 17 0.37 10.97 -0.24
N PRO A 18 1.56 10.72 -0.81
CA PRO A 18 1.79 10.96 -2.25
C PRO A 18 1.10 9.94 -3.18
N CYS A 19 0.65 8.79 -2.66
CA CYS A 19 0.05 7.70 -3.43
C CYS A 19 -1.49 7.70 -3.40
N THR A 20 -2.11 8.87 -3.22
CA THR A 20 -3.58 8.98 -3.08
C THR A 20 -4.38 8.61 -4.32
N ARG A 21 -3.84 8.80 -5.52
CA ARG A 21 -4.55 8.45 -6.76
C ARG A 21 -4.81 6.94 -6.88
N PRO A 22 -3.76 6.07 -6.89
CA PRO A 22 -4.00 4.63 -6.97
C PRO A 22 -4.76 4.09 -5.74
N LEU A 23 -4.62 4.72 -4.57
CA LEU A 23 -5.45 4.39 -3.40
C LEU A 23 -6.95 4.60 -3.66
N LYS A 24 -7.32 5.74 -4.26
CA LYS A 24 -8.73 6.03 -4.61
C LYS A 24 -9.27 5.04 -5.65
N GLU A 25 -8.44 4.66 -6.63
CA GLU A 25 -8.80 3.66 -7.64
C GLU A 25 -9.03 2.28 -7.01
N TYR A 26 -8.17 1.88 -6.08
CA TYR A 26 -8.34 0.64 -5.31
C TYR A 26 -9.60 0.66 -4.43
N GLN A 27 -9.88 1.78 -3.75
CA GLN A 27 -11.11 1.95 -2.96
C GLN A 27 -12.37 1.90 -3.84
N ALA A 28 -12.34 2.53 -5.02
CA ALA A 28 -13.44 2.48 -5.98
C ALA A 28 -13.67 1.05 -6.50
N CYS A 29 -12.59 0.30 -6.78
CA CYS A 29 -12.69 -1.10 -7.14
C CYS A 29 -13.31 -1.94 -6.00
N SER A 30 -12.85 -1.72 -4.76
CA SER A 30 -13.34 -2.45 -3.58
C SER A 30 -14.85 -2.27 -3.39
N LYS A 31 -15.34 -1.03 -3.54
CA LYS A 31 -16.79 -0.72 -3.51
C LYS A 31 -17.56 -1.38 -4.65
N ARG A 32 -16.97 -1.52 -5.84
CA ARG A 32 -17.63 -2.17 -7.00
C ARG A 32 -17.82 -3.67 -6.79
N ILE A 33 -16.92 -4.31 -6.06
CA ILE A 33 -16.98 -5.75 -5.77
C ILE A 33 -17.62 -6.06 -4.41
N GLU A 34 -18.03 -5.02 -3.66
CA GLU A 34 -18.74 -5.15 -2.40
C GLU A 34 -20.06 -5.91 -2.62
N GLY A 35 -20.23 -7.05 -1.94
CA GLY A 35 -21.39 -7.94 -2.11
C GLY A 35 -21.29 -8.94 -3.25
N ASP A 36 -20.12 -9.11 -3.89
CA ASP A 36 -19.87 -10.23 -4.79
C ASP A 36 -19.44 -11.49 -4.03
N ASP A 37 -20.34 -12.45 -3.90
CA ASP A 37 -20.07 -13.74 -3.26
C ASP A 37 -19.55 -14.81 -4.25
N SER A 38 -19.41 -14.49 -5.54
CA SER A 38 -18.95 -15.44 -6.56
C SER A 38 -17.46 -15.80 -6.44
N GLY A 39 -16.67 -14.96 -5.76
CA GLY A 39 -15.21 -15.10 -5.67
C GLY A 39 -14.45 -14.79 -6.96
N HIS A 40 -15.14 -14.38 -8.04
CA HIS A 40 -14.52 -14.13 -9.34
C HIS A 40 -14.06 -12.69 -9.52
N LYS A 41 -14.71 -11.68 -8.91
CA LYS A 41 -14.25 -10.29 -9.00
C LYS A 41 -13.15 -10.04 -7.97
N HIS A 42 -12.09 -9.37 -8.41
CA HIS A 42 -10.98 -8.98 -7.54
C HIS A 42 -10.37 -7.64 -7.98
N CYS A 43 -9.64 -7.01 -7.05
CA CYS A 43 -9.01 -5.69 -7.24
C CYS A 43 -7.47 -5.76 -7.19
N THR A 44 -6.90 -6.93 -7.47
CA THR A 44 -5.44 -7.18 -7.39
C THR A 44 -4.62 -6.24 -8.25
N GLY A 45 -5.11 -5.84 -9.44
CA GLY A 45 -4.43 -4.85 -10.28
C GLY A 45 -4.28 -3.50 -9.59
N GLN A 46 -5.39 -2.93 -9.08
CA GLN A 46 -5.37 -1.65 -8.38
C GLN A 46 -4.59 -1.73 -7.05
N TYR A 47 -4.64 -2.89 -6.39
CA TYR A 47 -3.82 -3.18 -5.21
C TYR A 47 -2.33 -3.11 -5.56
N PHE A 48 -1.89 -3.76 -6.64
CA PHE A 48 -0.50 -3.71 -7.10
C PHE A 48 -0.08 -2.31 -7.53
N ASP A 49 -0.95 -1.54 -8.20
CA ASP A 49 -0.64 -0.15 -8.57
C ASP A 49 -0.44 0.75 -7.35
N TYR A 50 -1.27 0.58 -6.31
CA TYR A 50 -1.13 1.30 -5.05
C TYR A 50 0.17 0.94 -4.34
N TRP A 51 0.42 -0.35 -4.14
CA TRP A 51 1.63 -0.81 -3.45
C TRP A 51 2.90 -0.49 -4.22
N ARG A 52 2.89 -0.60 -5.55
CA ARG A 52 4.03 -0.18 -6.38
C ARG A 52 4.39 1.29 -6.17
N CYS A 53 3.40 2.17 -5.98
CA CYS A 53 3.65 3.57 -5.67
C CYS A 53 4.31 3.73 -4.30
N VAL A 54 3.76 3.07 -3.27
CA VAL A 54 4.28 3.11 -1.90
C VAL A 54 5.70 2.54 -1.85
N ASP A 55 5.91 1.35 -2.40
CA ASP A 55 7.21 0.67 -2.46
C ASP A 55 8.26 1.52 -3.17
N LYS A 56 7.90 2.14 -4.31
CA LYS A 56 8.82 3.06 -5.01
C LYS A 56 9.22 4.25 -4.15
N CYS A 57 8.31 4.76 -3.31
CA CYS A 57 8.57 5.85 -2.39
C CYS A 57 9.43 5.42 -1.17
N VAL A 58 9.23 4.20 -0.67
CA VAL A 58 9.95 3.62 0.46
C VAL A 58 11.36 3.17 0.07
N ALA A 59 11.53 2.62 -1.13
CA ALA A 59 12.80 2.04 -1.60
C ALA A 59 13.99 3.00 -1.54
N THR A 60 13.75 4.31 -1.72
CA THR A 60 14.82 5.33 -1.68
C THR A 60 15.23 5.72 -0.25
N LYS A 61 14.51 5.25 0.77
CA LYS A 61 14.68 5.65 2.18
C LYS A 61 15.00 4.48 3.10
N LEU A 62 14.39 3.31 2.88
CA LEU A 62 14.44 2.19 3.83
C LEU A 62 15.86 1.74 4.16
N PHE A 63 16.72 1.59 3.16
CA PHE A 63 18.08 1.08 3.36
C PHE A 63 18.99 2.02 4.16
N SER A 64 18.63 3.29 4.37
CA SER A 64 19.38 4.16 5.29
C SER A 64 19.14 3.83 6.77
N PHE A 65 18.08 3.08 7.08
CA PHE A 65 17.72 2.66 8.44
C PHE A 65 18.16 1.22 8.75
N LEU A 66 18.52 0.44 7.73
CA LEU A 66 18.94 -0.95 7.87
C LEU A 66 20.48 -1.02 7.96
N LYS A 67 21.00 -1.89 8.85
CA LYS A 67 22.43 -2.16 9.03
C LYS A 67 22.78 -3.55 8.52
#